data_AF-A0AAD5Q7B8-F1
#
_entry.id   AF-A0AAD5Q7B8-F1
#
_cell.length_a   1.000
_cell.length_b   1.000
_cell.length_c   1.000
_cell.angle_alpha   90.00
_cell.angle_beta   90.00
_cell.angle_gamma   90.00
#
_symmetry.space_group_name_H-M   'P 1'
#
loop_
_entity.id
_entity.type
_entity.pdbx_description
1 polymer ?
#
loop_
_entity_poly.entity_id
_entity_poly.type
_entity_poly.pdbx_seq_one_letter_code
_entity_poly.pdbx_strand_id
1 'polypeptide(L)'
;MTTDQDAAHGLSRGASQLRRVLLRRAVREWASKAQQERDDFVEELQQLFTSSSSSAASSSAGTRPITRRPGVEEIRHCVLSSPSPWLPPACAALRGEIWQVLLNVYKRNQHGAAAQEFERMMLRLSKLPRDPRLVDECAAVSDLLVAQDDGDSASDGDRETPA
;
A
#
# COMPACT_ATOMS: atom_id res chain seq x y z
N MET A 1 23.80 -17.51 -55.05
CA MET A 1 23.27 -16.16 -54.74
C MET A 1 22.26 -16.28 -53.59
N THR A 2 22.71 -16.64 -52.38
CA THR A 2 21.82 -16.89 -51.22
C THR A 2 22.30 -16.21 -49.93
N THR A 3 23.47 -15.57 -49.95
CA THR A 3 24.12 -15.00 -48.74
C THR A 3 23.49 -13.69 -48.26
N ASP A 4 22.77 -12.96 -49.12
CA ASP A 4 22.14 -11.68 -48.74
C ASP A 4 20.83 -11.82 -47.96
N GLN A 5 20.08 -12.92 -48.14
CA GLN A 5 18.82 -13.14 -47.43
C GLN A 5 19.04 -13.52 -45.95
N ASP A 6 20.08 -14.29 -45.64
CA ASP A 6 20.41 -14.66 -44.27
C ASP A 6 20.95 -13.48 -43.45
N ALA A 7 21.67 -12.55 -44.09
CA ALA A 7 22.17 -11.33 -43.44
C ALA A 7 21.03 -10.38 -43.04
N ALA A 8 20.02 -10.22 -43.90
CA ALA A 8 18.85 -9.38 -43.63
C ALA A 8 18.00 -9.91 -42.47
N HIS A 9 17.82 -11.24 -42.37
CA HIS A 9 17.12 -11.86 -41.24
C HIS A 9 17.94 -11.81 -39.94
N GLY A 10 19.28 -11.91 -40.02
CA GLY A 10 20.18 -11.74 -38.89
C GLY A 10 20.14 -10.33 -38.28
N LEU A 11 20.08 -9.29 -39.12
CA LEU A 11 19.97 -7.89 -38.68
C LEU A 11 18.63 -7.60 -37.98
N SER A 12 17.52 -8.13 -38.52
CA SER A 12 16.19 -8.05 -37.90
C SER A 12 16.13 -8.74 -36.53
N ARG A 13 16.79 -9.89 -36.40
CA ARG A 13 16.91 -10.64 -35.15
C ARG A 13 17.77 -9.90 -34.12
N GLY A 14 18.89 -9.32 -34.55
CA GLY A 14 19.78 -8.50 -33.72
C GLY A 14 19.10 -7.23 -33.20
N ALA A 15 18.40 -6.50 -34.07
CA ALA A 15 17.62 -5.32 -33.68
C ALA A 15 16.52 -5.66 -32.65
N SER A 16 15.84 -6.79 -32.83
CA SER A 16 14.81 -7.27 -31.90
C SER A 16 15.40 -7.71 -30.54
N GLN A 17 16.60 -8.28 -30.52
CA GLN A 17 17.33 -8.61 -29.28
C GLN A 17 17.78 -7.34 -28.56
N LEU A 18 18.38 -6.39 -29.27
CA LEU A 18 18.79 -5.10 -28.71
C LEU A 18 17.59 -4.35 -28.13
N ARG A 19 16.46 -4.29 -28.84
CA ARG A 19 15.21 -3.69 -28.35
C ARG A 19 14.75 -4.34 -27.04
N ARG A 20 14.79 -5.67 -26.94
CA ARG A 20 14.44 -6.38 -25.69
C ARG A 20 15.39 -6.05 -24.54
N VAL A 21 16.69 -5.98 -24.80
CA VAL A 21 17.68 -5.63 -23.78
C VAL A 21 17.47 -4.19 -23.29
N LEU A 22 17.27 -3.25 -24.21
CA LEU A 22 17.02 -1.85 -23.87
C LEU A 22 15.70 -1.67 -23.11
N LEU A 23 14.62 -2.35 -23.53
CA LEU A 23 13.34 -2.33 -22.80
C LEU A 23 13.49 -2.89 -21.38
N ARG A 24 14.16 -4.05 -21.22
CA ARG A 24 14.40 -4.62 -19.89
C ARG A 24 15.22 -3.69 -19.01
N ARG A 25 16.23 -3.02 -19.58
CA ARG A 25 17.03 -2.02 -18.86
C ARG A 25 16.17 -0.84 -18.42
N ALA A 26 15.40 -0.25 -19.34
CA ALA A 26 14.50 0.86 -19.03
C ALA A 26 13.47 0.49 -17.95
N VAL A 27 12.90 -0.71 -18.01
CA VAL A 27 11.96 -1.20 -16.98
C VAL A 27 12.64 -1.36 -15.63
N ARG A 28 13.86 -1.89 -15.56
CA ARG A 28 14.62 -2.01 -14.31
C ARG A 28 14.97 -0.64 -13.72
N GLU A 29 15.42 0.29 -14.56
CA GLU A 29 15.73 1.66 -14.16
C GLU A 29 14.47 2.37 -13.62
N TRP A 30 13.35 2.22 -14.33
CA TRP A 30 12.06 2.75 -13.88
C TRP A 30 11.61 2.12 -12.55
N ALA A 31 11.68 0.78 -12.42
CA ALA A 31 11.32 0.09 -11.19
C ALA A 31 12.20 0.51 -10.01
N SER A 32 13.51 0.68 -10.23
CA SER A 32 14.44 1.18 -9.22
C SER A 32 14.10 2.60 -8.78
N LYS A 33 13.75 3.47 -9.73
CA LYS A 33 13.37 4.86 -9.42
C LYS A 33 12.03 4.93 -8.69
N ALA A 34 11.04 4.16 -9.14
CA ALA A 34 9.73 4.08 -8.49
C ALA A 34 9.85 3.53 -7.06
N GLN A 35 10.75 2.55 -6.83
CA GLN A 35 11.02 2.03 -5.50
C GLN A 35 11.67 3.09 -4.61
N GLN A 36 12.66 3.83 -5.12
CA GLN A 36 13.29 4.93 -4.41
C GLN A 36 12.26 6.00 -4.00
N GLU A 37 11.40 6.43 -4.92
CA GLU A 37 10.36 7.43 -4.62
C GLU A 37 9.37 6.93 -3.55
N ARG A 38 9.07 5.63 -3.51
CA ARG A 38 8.24 5.02 -2.46
C ARG A 38 8.96 5.02 -1.11
N ASP A 39 10.24 4.68 -1.10
CA ASP A 39 11.05 4.64 0.12
C ASP A 39 11.25 6.06 0.69
N ASP A 40 11.51 7.05 -0.17
CA ASP A 40 11.60 8.47 0.20
C ASP A 40 10.28 8.97 0.80
N PHE A 41 9.14 8.61 0.19
CA PHE A 41 7.82 8.94 0.74
C PHE A 41 7.56 8.30 2.10
N VAL A 42 7.92 7.02 2.27
CA VAL A 42 7.79 6.33 3.56
C VAL A 42 8.63 7.04 4.61
N GLU A 43 9.85 7.47 4.26
CA GLU A 43 10.72 8.19 5.16
C GLU A 43 10.14 9.56 5.54
N GLU A 44 9.68 10.35 4.57
CA GLU A 44 9.04 11.66 4.82
C GLU A 44 7.84 11.51 5.75
N LEU A 45 7.00 10.51 5.50
CA LEU A 45 5.83 10.24 6.34
C LEU A 45 6.25 9.83 7.75
N GLN A 46 7.27 8.99 7.92
CA GLN A 46 7.80 8.65 9.24
C GLN A 46 8.38 9.87 9.95
N GLN A 47 9.09 10.74 9.23
CA GLN A 47 9.67 11.97 9.75
C GLN A 47 8.59 12.93 10.30
N LEU A 48 7.40 13.00 9.69
CA LEU A 48 6.30 13.81 10.24
C LEU A 48 5.89 13.39 11.67
N PHE A 49 6.00 12.10 11.97
CA PHE A 49 5.67 11.49 13.27
C PHE A 49 6.86 11.41 14.24
N THR A 50 8.07 11.74 13.79
CA THR A 50 9.27 11.77 14.64
C THR A 50 9.86 13.18 14.70
N SER A 51 9.90 13.82 15.86
CA SER A 51 10.57 15.12 16.01
C SER A 51 12.03 15.04 15.57
N SER A 52 12.43 15.89 14.63
CA SER A 52 13.81 16.03 14.13
C SER A 52 14.79 16.28 15.27
N SER A 53 15.28 15.21 15.90
CA SER A 53 16.46 15.24 16.74
C SER A 53 17.55 14.59 15.91
N SER A 54 18.46 15.44 15.47
CA SER A 54 19.63 15.16 14.66
C SER A 54 20.30 13.84 15.02
N SER A 55 20.60 13.04 14.00
CA SER A 55 21.59 11.95 14.04
C SER A 55 21.29 10.77 14.97
N ALA A 56 20.50 9.81 14.48
CA ALA A 56 20.65 8.42 14.90
C ALA A 56 20.60 7.50 13.68
N ALA A 57 21.80 7.04 13.32
CA ALA A 57 22.19 5.90 12.51
C ALA A 57 21.10 5.15 11.73
N SER A 58 21.38 4.97 10.44
CA SER A 58 21.08 3.76 9.67
C SER A 58 20.83 2.54 10.55
N SER A 59 19.63 1.96 10.49
CA SER A 59 19.42 0.51 10.33
C SER A 59 17.97 0.11 10.60
N SER A 60 17.44 -0.68 9.66
CA SER A 60 16.19 -1.44 9.68
C SER A 60 14.89 -0.62 9.63
N ALA A 61 14.00 -1.06 8.73
CA ALA A 61 12.59 -0.72 8.63
C ALA A 61 11.81 -1.24 9.86
N GLY A 62 12.27 -0.88 11.05
CA GLY A 62 11.59 -1.10 12.31
C GLY A 62 10.72 0.10 12.66
N THR A 63 9.59 -0.17 13.30
CA THR A 63 8.61 0.81 13.73
C THR A 63 9.26 1.86 14.65
N ARG A 64 9.60 3.03 14.11
CA ARG A 64 10.12 4.14 14.92
C ARG A 64 9.02 4.61 15.88
N PRO A 65 9.35 4.87 17.17
CA PRO A 65 8.36 5.34 18.12
C PRO A 65 7.86 6.73 17.70
N ILE A 66 6.55 6.93 17.80
CA ILE A 66 5.92 8.21 17.46
C ILE A 66 6.23 9.21 18.57
N THR A 67 6.96 10.27 18.23
CA THR A 67 7.39 11.32 19.16
C THR A 67 6.75 12.68 18.87
N ARG A 68 6.08 12.81 17.72
CA ARG A 68 5.35 14.00 17.29
C ARG A 68 4.01 13.61 16.71
N ARG A 69 3.01 14.48 16.89
CA ARG A 69 1.72 14.35 16.21
C ARG A 69 1.58 15.44 15.15
N PRO A 70 1.68 15.09 13.85
CA PRO A 70 1.52 16.06 12.77
C PRO A 70 0.08 16.57 12.67
N GLY A 71 -0.08 17.77 12.11
CA GLY A 71 -1.39 18.38 11.82
C GLY A 71 -2.07 17.75 10.59
N VAL A 72 -3.38 17.99 10.45
CA VAL A 72 -4.17 17.48 9.31
C VAL A 72 -3.58 17.91 7.97
N GLU A 73 -3.21 19.19 7.84
CA GLU A 73 -2.67 19.72 6.58
C GLU A 73 -1.28 19.15 6.24
N GLU A 74 -0.44 18.86 7.24
CA GLU A 74 0.87 18.24 7.03
C GLU A 74 0.73 16.83 6.45
N ILE A 75 -0.15 16.02 7.05
CA ILE A 75 -0.45 14.67 6.56
C ILE A 75 -1.09 14.73 5.19
N ARG A 76 -2.07 15.62 5.01
CA ARG A 76 -2.80 15.76 3.74
C ARG A 76 -1.84 16.14 2.61
N HIS A 77 -0.95 17.10 2.84
CA HIS A 77 0.04 17.51 1.85
C HIS A 77 0.92 16.32 1.45
N CYS A 78 1.52 15.63 2.43
CA CYS A 78 2.40 14.48 2.19
C CYS A 78 1.69 13.33 1.45
N VAL A 79 0.47 12.96 1.87
CA VAL A 79 -0.29 11.88 1.24
C VAL A 79 -0.70 12.24 -0.19
N LEU A 80 -1.12 13.49 -0.46
CA LEU A 80 -1.52 13.94 -1.79
C LEU A 80 -0.33 14.16 -2.74
N SER A 81 0.88 14.40 -2.23
CA SER A 81 2.10 14.45 -3.03
C SER A 81 2.67 13.07 -3.36
N SER A 82 2.09 11.99 -2.82
CA SER A 82 2.56 10.63 -3.07
C SER A 82 2.37 10.24 -4.54
N PRO A 83 3.36 9.57 -5.16
CA PRO A 83 3.20 8.98 -6.49
C PRO A 83 2.24 7.77 -6.50
N SER A 84 1.80 7.32 -5.32
CA SER A 84 0.97 6.13 -5.13
C SER A 84 -0.41 6.52 -4.58
N PRO A 85 -1.51 6.02 -5.14
CA PRO A 85 -2.86 6.29 -4.61
C PRO A 85 -3.14 5.60 -3.26
N TRP A 86 -2.27 4.68 -2.86
CA TRP A 86 -2.35 3.93 -1.61
C TRP A 86 -1.10 4.13 -0.74
N LEU A 87 -1.32 4.15 0.58
CA LEU A 87 -0.27 4.12 1.59
C LEU A 87 0.53 2.81 1.49
N PRO A 88 1.87 2.87 1.32
CA PRO A 88 2.71 1.69 1.24
C PRO A 88 2.56 0.78 2.47
N PRO A 89 2.72 -0.55 2.31
CA PRO A 89 2.66 -1.51 3.43
C PRO A 89 3.65 -1.19 4.56
N ALA A 90 4.80 -0.60 4.24
CA ALA A 90 5.80 -0.14 5.23
C ALA A 90 5.23 0.87 6.24
N CYS A 91 4.14 1.58 5.90
CA CYS A 91 3.46 2.54 6.76
C CYS A 91 2.31 1.91 7.58
N ALA A 92 2.17 0.58 7.59
CA ALA A 92 1.06 -0.10 8.27
C ALA A 92 0.92 0.30 9.75
N ALA A 93 2.04 0.44 10.46
CA ALA A 93 2.04 0.87 11.86
C ALA A 93 1.59 2.31 12.07
N LEU A 94 1.80 3.20 11.09
CA LEU A 94 1.37 4.60 11.14
C LEU A 94 -0.06 4.79 10.63
N ARG A 95 -0.62 3.82 9.90
CA ARG A 95 -1.94 3.91 9.27
C ARG A 95 -3.03 4.32 10.26
N GLY A 96 -3.04 3.74 11.46
CA GLY A 96 -4.01 4.09 12.50
C GLY A 96 -3.90 5.56 12.95
N GLU A 97 -2.69 6.08 13.08
CA GLU A 97 -2.45 7.46 13.54
C GLU A 97 -2.74 8.48 12.43
N ILE A 98 -2.40 8.14 11.18
CA ILE A 98 -2.77 8.93 9.98
C ILE A 98 -4.28 9.09 9.90
N TRP A 99 -5.03 7.98 9.99
CA TRP A 99 -6.49 8.03 9.91
C TRP A 99 -7.12 8.74 11.10
N GLN A 100 -6.59 8.57 12.32
CA GLN A 100 -7.09 9.33 13.48
C GLN A 100 -6.99 10.85 13.26
N VAL A 101 -5.88 11.33 12.68
CA VAL A 101 -5.70 12.76 12.42
C VAL A 101 -6.60 13.21 11.27
N LEU A 102 -6.60 12.51 10.13
CA LEU A 102 -7.40 12.88 8.96
C LEU A 102 -8.91 12.86 9.23
N LEU A 103 -9.39 11.89 10.03
CA LEU A 103 -10.79 11.76 10.40
C LEU A 103 -11.16 12.57 11.65
N ASN A 104 -10.19 13.25 12.26
CA ASN A 104 -10.38 14.00 13.50
C ASN A 104 -10.92 13.15 14.68
N VAL A 105 -10.59 11.84 14.69
CA VAL A 105 -11.04 10.87 15.71
C VAL A 105 -9.90 10.61 16.69
N TYR A 106 -9.69 11.53 17.63
CA TYR A 106 -8.64 11.40 18.64
C TYR A 106 -9.02 10.40 19.75
N LYS A 107 -8.01 9.72 20.34
CA LYS A 107 -8.20 8.87 21.55
C LYS A 107 -8.89 9.60 22.71
N ARG A 108 -8.74 10.93 22.85
CA ARG A 108 -9.50 11.72 23.85
C ARG A 108 -11.01 11.72 23.62
N ASN A 109 -11.46 11.48 22.39
CA ASN A 109 -12.88 11.37 22.05
C ASN A 109 -13.43 9.94 22.25
N GLN A 110 -12.55 8.94 22.43
CA GLN A 110 -12.93 7.53 22.61
C GLN A 110 -13.49 7.21 24.01
N HIS A 111 -13.32 8.12 24.98
CA HIS A 111 -13.93 8.02 26.31
C HIS A 111 -14.84 9.22 26.62
N GLY A 112 -15.14 10.04 25.61
CA GLY A 112 -16.00 11.21 25.74
C GLY A 112 -17.48 10.86 25.56
N ALA A 113 -18.34 11.88 25.69
CA ALA A 113 -19.78 11.75 25.47
C ALA A 113 -20.12 11.11 24.12
N ALA A 114 -19.35 11.39 23.07
CA ALA A 114 -19.51 10.81 21.74
C ALA A 114 -19.33 9.28 21.72
N ALA A 115 -18.36 8.74 22.48
CA ALA A 115 -18.17 7.29 22.56
C ALA A 115 -19.30 6.61 23.32
N GLN A 116 -19.76 7.20 24.43
CA GLN A 116 -20.92 6.70 25.16
C GLN A 116 -22.21 6.79 24.34
N GLU A 117 -22.36 7.83 23.52
CA GLU A 117 -23.49 7.99 22.62
C GLU A 117 -23.46 6.98 21.49
N PHE A 118 -22.28 6.71 20.93
CA PHE A 118 -22.08 5.63 19.97
C PHE A 118 -22.42 4.26 20.58
N GLU A 119 -21.95 3.96 21.80
CA GLU A 119 -22.31 2.72 22.51
C GLU A 119 -23.83 2.63 22.77
N ARG A 120 -24.48 3.72 23.22
CA ARG A 120 -25.94 3.76 23.37
C ARG A 120 -26.65 3.54 22.05
N MET A 121 -26.15 4.11 20.96
CA MET A 121 -26.71 3.94 19.62
C MET A 121 -26.58 2.48 19.17
N MET A 122 -25.41 1.87 19.32
CA MET A 122 -25.18 0.45 19.04
C MET A 122 -26.10 -0.46 19.85
N LEU A 123 -26.29 -0.18 21.15
CA LEU A 123 -27.22 -0.89 22.02
C LEU A 123 -28.70 -0.69 21.64
N ARG A 124 -29.04 0.42 21.00
CA ARG A 124 -30.40 0.63 20.44
C ARG A 124 -30.58 -0.14 19.14
N LEU A 125 -29.58 -0.10 18.25
CA LEU A 125 -29.58 -0.82 16.99
C LEU A 125 -29.58 -2.34 17.18
N SER A 126 -28.94 -2.85 18.23
CA SER A 126 -28.97 -4.28 18.55
C SER A 126 -30.32 -4.80 19.04
N LYS A 127 -31.22 -3.90 19.47
CA LYS A 127 -32.59 -4.24 19.90
C LYS A 127 -33.61 -4.18 18.78
N LEU A 128 -33.25 -3.58 17.63
CA LEU A 128 -34.10 -3.60 16.45
C LEU A 128 -34.00 -5.00 15.82
N PRO A 129 -35.14 -5.64 15.47
CA PRO A 129 -35.10 -6.88 14.72
C PRO A 129 -34.37 -6.60 13.40
N ARG A 130 -33.23 -7.28 13.21
CA ARG A 130 -32.49 -7.21 11.95
C ARG A 130 -33.34 -7.92 10.90
N ASP A 131 -33.45 -7.31 9.72
CA ASP A 131 -34.11 -7.96 8.60
C ASP A 131 -33.30 -9.22 8.24
N PRO A 132 -33.90 -10.43 8.31
CA PRO A 132 -33.19 -11.67 8.01
C PRO A 132 -32.58 -11.66 6.61
N ARG A 133 -33.23 -11.03 5.62
CA ARG A 133 -32.70 -10.94 4.26
C ARG A 133 -31.43 -10.11 4.18
N LEU A 134 -31.40 -8.99 4.90
CA LEU A 134 -30.22 -8.13 4.94
C LEU A 134 -29.04 -8.82 5.64
N VAL A 135 -29.32 -9.64 6.66
CA VAL A 135 -28.29 -10.45 7.34
C VAL A 135 -27.69 -11.48 6.38
N ASP A 136 -28.53 -12.19 5.63
CA ASP A 136 -28.09 -13.18 4.64
C ASP A 136 -27.27 -12.52 3.52
N GLU A 137 -27.71 -11.36 3.02
CA GLU A 137 -26.98 -10.57 2.02
C GLU A 137 -25.63 -10.08 2.55
N CYS A 138 -25.57 -9.56 3.78
CA CYS A 138 -24.31 -9.13 4.40
C CYS A 138 -23.35 -10.30 4.66
N ALA A 139 -23.86 -11.48 5.00
CA ALA A 139 -23.06 -12.69 5.14
C ALA A 139 -22.44 -13.09 3.80
N ALA A 140 -23.25 -13.13 2.74
CA ALA A 140 -22.77 -13.45 1.39
C ALA A 140 -21.70 -12.45 0.89
N VAL A 141 -21.86 -11.16 1.18
CA VAL A 141 -20.86 -10.14 0.85
C VAL A 141 -19.58 -10.32 1.67
N SER A 142 -19.70 -10.66 2.95
CA SER A 142 -18.54 -10.90 3.82
C SER A 142 -17.73 -12.10 3.34
N ASP A 143 -18.38 -13.18 2.93
CA ASP A 143 -17.74 -14.38 2.39
C ASP A 143 -16.98 -14.08 1.09
N LEU A 144 -17.54 -13.23 0.22
CA LEU A 144 -16.87 -12.78 -1.00
C LEU A 144 -15.61 -11.95 -0.72
N LEU A 145 -15.65 -11.07 0.29
CA LEU A 145 -14.52 -10.24 0.67
C LEU A 145 -13.39 -11.05 1.31
N VAL A 146 -13.72 -12.06 2.13
CA VAL A 146 -12.73 -12.97 2.72
C VAL A 146 -12.10 -13.86 1.64
N ALA A 147 -12.90 -14.39 0.71
CA ALA A 147 -12.40 -15.21 -0.39
C ALA A 147 -11.46 -14.44 -1.35
N GLN A 148 -11.62 -13.12 -1.47
CA GLN A 148 -10.71 -12.29 -2.26
C GLN A 148 -9.35 -12.08 -1.59
N ASP A 149 -9.28 -12.10 -0.25
CA ASP A 149 -8.02 -11.93 0.50
C ASP A 149 -7.15 -13.20 0.43
N ASP A 150 -7.77 -14.38 0.36
CA ASP A 150 -7.08 -15.67 0.21
C ASP A 150 -6.64 -15.95 -1.24
N GLY A 151 -7.24 -15.28 -2.24
CA GLY A 151 -7.00 -15.49 -3.67
C GLY A 151 -5.74 -14.84 -4.23
N ASP A 152 -5.14 -13.87 -3.53
CA ASP A 152 -3.94 -13.15 -3.99
C ASP A 152 -2.62 -13.69 -3.38
N SER A 153 -2.71 -14.73 -2.54
CA SER A 153 -1.56 -15.37 -1.88
C SER A 153 -1.14 -16.71 -2.52
N ALA A 154 -1.83 -17.17 -3.57
CA ALA A 154 -1.59 -18.48 -4.19
C ALA A 154 -1.40 -18.40 -5.72
N SER A 155 -0.38 -17.67 -6.17
CA SER A 155 0.15 -17.86 -7.53
C SER A 155 1.65 -17.58 -7.62
N ASP A 156 2.46 -18.30 -6.85
CA ASP A 156 3.85 -18.51 -7.24
C ASP A 156 4.34 -19.87 -6.73
N GLY A 157 4.60 -20.81 -7.65
CA GLY A 157 5.16 -22.09 -7.25
C GLY A 157 4.93 -23.29 -8.15
N ASP A 158 4.86 -23.17 -9.48
CA ASP A 158 5.13 -24.32 -10.35
C ASP A 158 6.15 -23.94 -11.43
N ARG A 159 7.42 -24.10 -11.05
CA ARG A 159 8.57 -24.07 -11.95
C ARG A 159 9.17 -25.47 -11.99
N GLU A 160 8.51 -26.37 -12.71
CA GLU A 160 9.13 -27.64 -13.10
C GLU A 160 10.27 -27.36 -14.10
N THR A 161 11.46 -27.81 -13.74
CA THR A 161 12.64 -27.83 -14.60
C THR A 161 12.81 -29.28 -15.06
N PRO A 162 12.85 -29.60 -16.35
CA PRO A 162 13.12 -30.97 -16.79
C PRO A 162 14.62 -31.24 -16.73
N ALA A 163 14.99 -32.41 -16.19
CA ALA A 163 16.25 -33.09 -16.43
C ALA A 163 16.02 -34.21 -17.44
#